data_AF-A0A972MSS2-F1
#
_entry.id   AF-A0A972MSS2-F1
#
_cell.length_a   1.000
_cell.length_b   1.000
_cell.length_c   1.000
_cell.angle_alpha   90.00
_cell.angle_beta   90.00
_cell.angle_gamma   90.00
#
_symmetry.space_group_name_H-M   'P 1'
#
loop_
_entity.id
_entity.type
_entity.pdbx_description
1 polymer ?
#
loop_
_entity_poly.entity_id
_entity_poly.type
_entity_poly.pdbx_seq_one_letter_code
_entity_poly.pdbx_strand_id
1 'polypeptide(L)'
;MKKSILIIMITTLSCFAQNTHVNGEKVFKKYCWGCHHQTAMAFGPPFSEIAEKRSKAQIMAYISSPKTMYKEFGYKRSVMTQLHLSPEELDAISDYILSYKGKK
;
A
#
# COMPACT_ATOMS: atom_id res chain seq x y z
N MET A 1 16.52 30.77 53.81
CA MET A 1 15.53 31.03 52.72
C MET A 1 16.31 31.75 51.61
N LYS A 2 16.43 31.35 50.34
CA LYS A 2 15.65 30.56 49.39
C LYS A 2 16.66 29.84 48.47
N LYS A 3 16.70 28.51 48.50
CA LYS A 3 16.27 27.59 47.44
C LYS A 3 17.00 27.79 46.10
N SER A 4 17.98 26.91 45.87
CA SER A 4 18.69 26.62 44.64
C SER A 4 17.76 26.60 43.42
N ILE A 5 18.02 27.46 42.45
CA ILE A 5 17.34 27.46 41.15
C ILE A 5 18.13 26.51 40.25
N LEU A 6 17.89 25.21 40.43
CA LEU A 6 18.26 24.16 39.48
C LEU A 6 17.11 24.07 38.47
N ILE A 7 17.14 24.91 37.43
CA ILE A 7 16.18 24.79 36.32
C ILE A 7 16.68 23.66 35.43
N ILE A 8 16.02 22.52 35.62
CA ILE A 8 16.12 21.29 34.86
C ILE A 8 15.85 21.62 33.38
N MET A 9 16.88 21.43 32.55
CA MET A 9 16.80 21.42 31.10
C MET A 9 15.97 20.19 30.70
N ILE A 10 14.65 20.38 30.58
CA ILE A 10 13.72 19.38 30.06
C ILE A 10 14.05 19.22 28.57
N THR A 11 14.87 18.21 28.28
CA THR A 11 15.05 17.65 26.94
C THR A 11 13.70 17.09 26.51
N THR A 12 12.98 17.87 25.71
CA THR A 12 11.83 17.40 24.96
C THR A 12 12.30 16.26 24.06
N LEU A 13 12.01 15.03 24.49
CA LEU A 13 12.18 13.83 23.70
C LEU A 13 11.23 13.94 22.50
N SER A 14 11.68 14.57 21.43
CA SER A 14 11.06 14.49 20.12
C SER A 14 11.01 13.02 19.73
N CYS A 15 9.82 12.43 19.84
CA CYS A 15 9.51 11.14 19.24
C CYS A 15 9.60 11.34 17.72
N PHE A 16 10.80 11.20 17.15
CA PHE A 16 10.94 11.04 15.71
C PHE A 16 10.34 9.69 15.39
N ALA A 17 9.06 9.68 14.98
CA ALA A 17 8.50 8.55 14.27
C ALA A 17 9.44 8.27 13.08
N GLN A 18 10.22 7.20 13.18
CA GLN A 18 11.06 6.77 12.08
C GLN A 18 10.11 6.33 10.97
N ASN A 19 9.92 7.18 9.96
CA ASN A 19 9.22 6.82 8.74
C ASN A 19 10.09 5.80 7.99
N THR A 20 10.00 4.53 8.37
CA THR A 20 10.53 3.44 7.57
C THR A 20 9.65 3.35 6.32
N HIS A 21 10.05 4.06 5.27
CA HIS A 21 9.31 4.08 4.02
C HIS A 21 9.34 2.70 3.36
N VAL A 22 8.22 1.98 3.42
CA VAL A 22 8.05 0.71 2.72
C VAL A 22 8.08 0.96 1.22
N ASN A 23 8.96 0.26 0.51
CA ASN A 23 9.10 0.40 -0.94
C ASN A 23 8.06 -0.47 -1.65
N GLY A 24 7.10 0.15 -2.34
CA GLY A 24 6.03 -0.56 -3.05
C GLY A 24 6.50 -1.50 -4.17
N GLU A 25 7.64 -1.22 -4.82
CA GLU A 25 8.24 -2.15 -5.80
C GLU A 25 8.70 -3.45 -5.13
N LYS A 26 9.23 -3.36 -3.89
CA LYS A 26 9.60 -4.55 -3.12
C LYS A 26 8.35 -5.36 -2.75
N VAL A 27 7.27 -4.70 -2.36
CA VAL A 27 5.98 -5.36 -2.08
C VAL A 27 5.44 -6.05 -3.34
N PHE A 28 5.50 -5.36 -4.48
CA PHE A 28 5.12 -5.93 -5.78
C PHE A 28 5.90 -7.20 -6.12
N LYS A 29 7.23 -7.16 -6.03
CA LYS A 29 8.13 -8.31 -6.28
C LYS A 29 7.95 -9.44 -5.26
N LYS A 30 7.40 -9.16 -4.08
CA LYS A 30 7.15 -10.17 -3.05
C LYS A 30 5.80 -10.86 -3.25
N TYR A 31 4.76 -10.12 -3.61
CA TYR A 31 3.38 -10.62 -3.53
C TYR A 31 2.59 -10.60 -4.84
N CYS A 32 2.90 -9.71 -5.77
CA CYS A 32 2.01 -9.40 -6.89
C CYS A 32 2.56 -9.84 -8.25
N TRP A 33 3.89 -9.83 -8.42
CA TRP A 33 4.58 -10.05 -9.69
C TRP A 33 4.28 -11.39 -10.38
N GLY A 34 3.93 -12.42 -9.61
CA GLY A 34 3.58 -13.74 -10.16
C GLY A 34 2.28 -13.73 -10.98
N CYS A 35 1.41 -12.74 -10.74
CA CYS A 35 0.09 -12.66 -11.39
C CYS A 35 -0.11 -11.36 -12.17
N HIS A 36 0.52 -10.27 -11.77
CA HIS A 36 0.36 -8.96 -12.39
C HIS A 36 1.66 -8.47 -13.03
N HIS A 37 1.54 -7.88 -14.21
CA HIS A 37 2.57 -7.05 -14.81
C HIS A 37 2.17 -5.59 -14.72
N GLN A 38 3.14 -4.66 -14.79
CA GLN A 38 2.85 -3.25 -14.58
C GLN A 38 2.08 -2.63 -15.76
N THR A 39 2.36 -3.05 -17.00
CA THR A 39 1.74 -2.47 -18.21
C THR A 39 1.16 -3.48 -19.20
N ALA A 40 1.34 -4.78 -18.98
CA ALA A 40 0.93 -5.83 -19.90
C ALA A 40 -0.07 -6.78 -19.23
N MET A 41 -0.94 -7.42 -20.02
CA MET A 41 -1.84 -8.43 -19.48
C MET A 41 -1.03 -9.65 -19.00
N ALA A 42 -1.36 -10.13 -17.80
CA ALA A 42 -0.81 -11.35 -17.21
C ALA A 42 -1.98 -12.23 -16.72
N PHE A 43 -1.84 -12.95 -15.59
CA PHE A 43 -2.96 -13.64 -14.97
C PHE A 43 -4.01 -12.66 -14.41
N GLY A 44 -3.56 -11.50 -13.94
CA GLY A 44 -4.37 -10.36 -13.55
C GLY A 44 -4.18 -9.18 -14.52
N PRO A 45 -5.09 -8.20 -14.49
CA PRO A 45 -4.99 -7.00 -15.32
C PRO A 45 -3.72 -6.18 -14.99
N PRO A 46 -3.18 -5.43 -15.97
CA PRO A 46 -2.00 -4.61 -15.74
C PRO A 46 -2.27 -3.49 -14.73
N PHE A 47 -1.23 -3.05 -14.03
CA PHE A 47 -1.34 -1.94 -13.08
C PHE A 47 -1.74 -0.63 -13.76
N SER A 48 -1.30 -0.38 -14.99
CA SER A 48 -1.76 0.77 -15.78
C SER A 48 -3.28 0.78 -15.95
N GLU A 49 -3.91 -0.36 -16.25
CA GLU A 49 -5.37 -0.46 -16.35
C GLU A 49 -6.06 -0.29 -15.00
N ILE A 50 -5.52 -0.92 -13.94
CA ILE A 50 -6.08 -0.78 -12.58
C ILE A 50 -6.05 0.69 -12.14
N ALA A 51 -4.94 1.37 -12.38
CA ALA A 51 -4.73 2.76 -11.99
C ALA A 51 -5.63 3.76 -12.75
N GLU A 52 -6.08 3.43 -13.97
CA GLU A 52 -7.07 4.23 -14.67
C GLU A 52 -8.48 4.07 -14.09
N LYS A 53 -8.82 2.87 -13.60
CA LYS A 53 -10.19 2.51 -13.22
C LYS A 53 -10.49 2.66 -11.74
N ARG A 54 -9.49 2.66 -10.86
CA ARG A 54 -9.67 2.52 -9.42
C ARG A 54 -8.92 3.60 -8.63
N SER A 55 -9.56 4.06 -7.55
CA SER A 55 -8.93 4.90 -6.53
C SER A 55 -8.02 4.08 -5.60
N LYS A 56 -7.12 4.76 -4.86
CA LYS A 56 -6.27 4.13 -3.83
C LYS A 56 -7.10 3.28 -2.86
N ALA A 57 -8.19 3.84 -2.33
CA ALA A 57 -9.08 3.14 -1.40
C ALA A 57 -9.70 1.87 -2.01
N GLN A 58 -10.11 1.92 -3.29
CA GLN A 58 -10.63 0.73 -3.99
C GLN A 58 -9.55 -0.33 -4.22
N ILE A 59 -8.33 0.08 -4.55
CA ILE A 59 -7.18 -0.83 -4.71
C ILE A 59 -6.89 -1.52 -3.38
N MET A 60 -6.77 -0.74 -2.29
CA MET A 60 -6.55 -1.26 -0.95
C MET A 60 -7.66 -2.24 -0.54
N ALA A 61 -8.92 -1.85 -0.70
CA ALA A 61 -10.07 -2.70 -0.35
C ALA A 61 -10.07 -4.03 -1.11
N TYR A 62 -9.74 -4.01 -2.40
CA TYR A 62 -9.67 -5.23 -3.20
C TYR A 62 -8.51 -6.14 -2.77
N ILE A 63 -7.31 -5.59 -2.51
CA ILE A 63 -6.16 -6.36 -2.03
C ILE A 63 -6.45 -6.98 -0.66
N SER A 64 -7.10 -6.23 0.23
CA SER A 64 -7.43 -6.69 1.58
C SER A 64 -8.52 -7.76 1.62
N SER A 65 -9.40 -7.86 0.62
CA SER A 65 -10.51 -8.81 0.65
C SER A 65 -10.99 -9.24 -0.74
N PRO A 66 -10.13 -9.81 -1.60
CA PRO A 66 -10.49 -10.10 -3.00
C PRO A 66 -11.62 -11.13 -3.12
N LYS A 67 -11.75 -12.05 -2.16
CA LYS A 67 -12.80 -13.08 -2.14
C LYS A 67 -14.21 -12.53 -1.91
N THR A 68 -14.35 -11.41 -1.21
CA THR A 68 -15.66 -10.80 -0.94
C THR A 68 -15.93 -9.63 -1.87
N MET A 69 -14.89 -8.92 -2.31
CA MET A 69 -15.05 -7.70 -3.13
C MET A 69 -15.19 -7.98 -4.64
N TYR A 70 -14.92 -9.18 -5.14
CA TYR A 70 -14.87 -9.42 -6.59
C TYR A 70 -16.16 -9.08 -7.35
N LYS A 71 -17.33 -9.35 -6.77
CA LYS A 71 -18.63 -9.02 -7.38
C LYS A 71 -18.84 -7.51 -7.47
N GLU A 72 -18.54 -6.79 -6.39
CA GLU A 72 -18.61 -5.32 -6.32
C GLU A 72 -17.69 -4.66 -7.34
N PHE A 73 -16.61 -5.34 -7.72
CA PHE A 73 -15.65 -4.86 -8.72
C PHE A 73 -15.98 -5.32 -10.14
N GLY A 74 -17.10 -6.03 -10.34
CA GLY A 74 -17.61 -6.45 -11.65
C GLY A 74 -17.05 -7.78 -12.16
N TYR A 75 -16.36 -8.55 -11.32
CA TYR A 75 -15.83 -9.85 -11.70
C TYR A 75 -16.82 -10.98 -11.41
N LYS A 76 -16.78 -12.05 -12.22
CA LYS A 76 -17.58 -13.26 -12.00
C LYS A 76 -17.02 -14.17 -10.89
N ARG A 77 -15.70 -14.10 -10.65
CA ARG A 77 -14.97 -14.85 -9.63
C ARG A 77 -13.66 -14.13 -9.31
N SER A 78 -13.09 -14.35 -8.11
CA SER A 78 -11.72 -13.94 -7.81
C SER A 78 -10.74 -15.09 -8.02
N VAL A 79 -9.67 -14.83 -8.77
CA VAL A 79 -8.46 -15.67 -8.80
C VAL A 79 -7.37 -15.12 -7.87
N MET A 80 -7.51 -13.88 -7.41
CA MET A 80 -6.57 -13.25 -6.49
C MET A 80 -6.71 -13.89 -5.11
N THR A 81 -5.61 -14.42 -4.60
CA THR A 81 -5.53 -15.03 -3.28
C THR A 81 -5.65 -13.96 -2.19
N GLN A 82 -6.10 -14.38 -1.00
CA GLN A 82 -6.09 -13.49 0.17
C GLN A 82 -4.64 -13.25 0.58
N LEU A 83 -4.23 -11.99 0.63
CA LEU A 83 -2.90 -11.59 1.09
C LEU A 83 -3.02 -11.00 2.51
N HIS A 84 -1.96 -11.13 3.31
CA HIS A 84 -1.86 -10.55 4.65
C HIS A 84 -0.73 -9.52 4.65
N LEU A 85 -1.04 -8.32 4.14
CA LEU A 85 -0.13 -7.18 4.12
C LEU A 85 -0.30 -6.38 5.40
N SER A 86 0.81 -5.82 5.91
CA SER A 86 0.75 -4.74 6.90
C SER A 86 0.06 -3.49 6.31
N PRO A 87 -0.48 -2.58 7.15
CA PRO A 87 -1.03 -1.31 6.67
C PRO A 87 -0.05 -0.52 5.80
N GLU A 88 1.23 -0.52 6.15
CA GLU A 88 2.28 0.20 5.41
C GLU A 88 2.59 -0.47 4.07
N GLU A 89 2.63 -1.81 4.01
CA GLU A 89 2.77 -2.54 2.74
C GLU A 89 1.56 -2.32 1.82
N LEU A 90 0.35 -2.31 2.37
CA LEU A 90 -0.89 -2.10 1.64
C LEU A 90 -0.96 -0.67 1.05
N ASP A 91 -0.53 0.32 1.81
CA ASP A 91 -0.44 1.70 1.36
C ASP A 91 0.60 1.84 0.24
N ALA A 92 1.81 1.31 0.47
CA ALA A 92 2.93 1.40 -0.47
C ALA A 92 2.65 0.68 -1.80
N ILE A 93 2.03 -0.52 -1.79
CA ILE A 93 1.68 -1.22 -3.03
C ILE A 93 0.59 -0.48 -3.81
N SER A 94 -0.35 0.16 -3.10
CA SER A 94 -1.43 0.90 -3.75
C SER A 94 -0.90 2.16 -4.44
N ASP A 95 0.04 2.87 -3.82
CA ASP A 95 0.75 3.99 -4.45
C ASP A 95 1.60 3.54 -5.63
N TYR A 96 2.30 2.41 -5.50
CA TYR A 96 3.07 1.84 -6.60
C TYR A 96 2.19 1.48 -7.79
N ILE A 97 1.03 0.86 -7.59
CA ILE A 97 0.04 0.58 -8.65
C ILE A 97 -0.41 1.90 -9.31
N LEU A 98 -0.82 2.89 -8.51
CA LEU A 98 -1.29 4.18 -9.03
C LEU A 98 -0.22 4.95 -9.81
N SER A 99 1.06 4.74 -9.50
CA SER A 99 2.17 5.34 -10.24
C SER A 99 2.22 4.91 -11.72
N TYR A 100 1.46 3.89 -12.12
CA TYR A 100 1.35 3.43 -13.51
C TYR A 100 0.17 4.03 -14.29
N LYS A 101 -0.60 4.96 -13.70
CA LYS A 101 -1.62 5.70 -14.43
C LYS A 101 -1.02 6.42 -15.64
N GLY A 102 -1.66 6.30 -16.80
CA GLY A 102 -1.20 6.87 -18.07
C GLY A 102 0.02 6.18 -18.72
N LYS A 103 0.60 5.13 -18.12
CA LYS A 103 1.74 4.40 -18.69
C LYS A 103 1.27 3.28 -19.62
N LYS A 104 2.02 3.04 -20.70
CA LYS A 104 1.78 1.99 -21.71
C LYS A 104 2.95 1.01 -21.77
#